data_AF-A0A5K0YV10-F1
#
_entry.id   AF-A0A5K0YV10-F1
#
_cell.length_a   1.000
_cell.length_b   1.000
_cell.length_c   1.000
_cell.angle_alpha   90.00
_cell.angle_beta   90.00
_cell.angle_gamma   90.00
#
_symmetry.space_group_name_H-M   'P 1'
#
loop_
_entity.id
_entity.type
_entity.pdbx_description
1 polymer ?
#
loop_
_entity_poly.entity_id
_entity_poly.type
_entity_poly.pdbx_seq_one_letter_code
_entity_poly.pdbx_strand_id
1 'polypeptide(L)'
;DLLDISAVPSMKLRDWCEQNSRKPDFLKRMPDSLFDLLDKCLTVNPRLRIDAEAALEHEFFSPCREAIRNNRIRRRGLTSDATASTINSISC
;
A
#
# COMPACT_ATOMS: atom_id res chain seq x y z
N ASP A 1 30.38 -25.09 1.97
CA ASP A 1 30.30 -23.81 1.24
C ASP A 1 28.89 -23.28 1.25
N LEU A 2 28.72 -22.10 1.86
CA LEU A 2 27.45 -21.41 1.95
C LEU A 2 27.30 -20.55 0.71
N LEU A 3 26.22 -20.79 -0.05
CA LEU A 3 25.87 -20.15 -1.32
C LEU A 3 26.63 -20.74 -2.52
N ASP A 4 26.18 -21.92 -2.96
CA ASP A 4 26.21 -22.23 -4.38
C ASP A 4 25.26 -21.23 -5.07
N ILE A 5 25.82 -20.06 -5.43
CA ILE A 5 25.13 -19.01 -6.19
C ILE A 5 25.07 -19.50 -7.63
N SER A 6 24.38 -20.62 -7.88
CA SER A 6 23.81 -20.83 -9.19
C SER A 6 22.91 -19.62 -9.42
N ALA A 7 23.22 -18.80 -10.42
CA ALA A 7 22.49 -17.57 -10.71
C ALA A 7 20.99 -17.91 -10.83
N VAL A 8 20.21 -17.63 -9.79
CA VAL A 8 18.77 -17.82 -9.85
C VAL A 8 18.28 -16.87 -10.94
N PRO A 9 17.64 -17.38 -12.00
CA PRO A 9 17.18 -16.53 -13.08
C PRO A 9 16.25 -15.46 -12.50
N SER A 10 16.41 -14.22 -12.97
CA SER A 10 15.49 -13.15 -12.62
C SER A 10 14.09 -13.59 -13.01
N MET A 11 13.18 -13.59 -12.03
CA MET A 11 11.81 -14.06 -12.19
C MET A 11 10.86 -13.02 -11.65
N LYS A 12 9.77 -12.74 -12.36
CA LYS A 12 8.70 -11.88 -11.85
C LYS A 12 7.89 -12.63 -10.80
N LEU A 13 7.43 -11.92 -9.76
CA LEU A 13 6.63 -12.54 -8.71
C LEU A 13 5.37 -13.20 -9.25
N ARG A 14 4.73 -12.58 -10.27
CA ARG A 14 3.53 -13.13 -10.92
C ARG A 14 3.80 -14.52 -11.50
N ASP A 15 4.86 -14.65 -12.30
CA ASP A 15 5.24 -15.92 -12.95
C ASP A 15 5.51 -17.00 -11.90
N TRP A 16 6.15 -16.61 -10.79
CA TRP A 16 6.41 -17.53 -9.68
C TRP A 16 5.11 -17.98 -9.02
N CYS A 17 4.20 -17.05 -8.76
CA CYS A 17 2.89 -17.36 -8.20
C CYS A 17 2.08 -18.29 -9.11
N GLU A 18 2.09 -18.08 -10.42
CA GLU A 18 1.38 -18.96 -11.37
C GLU A 18 1.88 -20.40 -11.33
N GLN A 19 3.18 -20.61 -11.10
CA GLN A 19 3.79 -21.94 -11.02
C GLN A 19 3.63 -22.60 -9.64
N ASN A 20 3.53 -21.82 -8.56
CA ASN A 20 3.67 -22.32 -7.19
C ASN A 20 2.42 -22.14 -6.31
N SER A 21 1.45 -21.32 -6.72
CA SER A 21 0.28 -21.01 -5.90
C SER A 21 -0.70 -22.18 -5.85
N ARG A 22 -1.08 -22.56 -4.63
CA ARG A 22 -2.17 -23.53 -4.40
C ARG A 22 -3.57 -22.97 -4.73
N LYS A 23 -3.68 -21.68 -5.07
CA LYS A 23 -4.95 -20.98 -5.33
C LYS A 23 -4.83 -20.08 -6.58
N PRO A 24 -4.88 -20.65 -7.79
CA PRO A 24 -4.74 -19.89 -9.04
C PRO A 24 -5.85 -18.85 -9.24
N ASP A 25 -7.08 -19.12 -8.81
CA ASP A 25 -8.20 -18.16 -8.93
C ASP A 25 -8.07 -16.94 -8.01
N PHE A 26 -7.23 -17.04 -6.97
CA PHE A 26 -6.88 -15.87 -6.17
C PHE A 26 -5.95 -14.94 -6.93
N LEU A 27 -4.98 -15.50 -7.67
CA LEU A 27 -4.03 -14.71 -8.47
C LEU A 27 -4.74 -13.88 -9.55
N LYS A 28 -5.76 -14.45 -10.20
CA LYS A 28 -6.56 -13.74 -11.21
C LYS A 28 -7.35 -12.54 -10.67
N ARG A 29 -7.62 -12.51 -9.36
CA ARG A 29 -8.36 -11.43 -8.69
C ARG A 29 -7.45 -10.38 -8.06
N MET A 30 -6.16 -10.64 -7.98
CA MET A 30 -5.21 -9.72 -7.38
C MET A 30 -4.95 -8.55 -8.33
N PRO A 31 -4.99 -7.29 -7.85
CA PRO A 31 -4.65 -6.14 -8.67
C PRO A 31 -3.21 -6.20 -9.17
N ASP A 32 -2.97 -5.77 -10.41
CA ASP A 32 -1.61 -5.71 -10.97
C ASP A 32 -0.68 -4.80 -10.16
N SER A 33 -1.23 -3.72 -9.61
CA SER A 33 -0.51 -2.79 -8.73
C SER A 33 -0.01 -3.43 -7.43
N LEU A 34 -0.61 -4.54 -6.99
CA LEU A 34 -0.09 -5.30 -5.85
C LEU A 34 1.18 -6.07 -6.23
N PHE A 35 1.18 -6.73 -7.40
CA PHE A 35 2.38 -7.45 -7.86
C PHE A 35 3.54 -6.50 -8.09
N ASP A 36 3.28 -5.31 -8.66
CA ASP A 36 4.31 -4.28 -8.84
C ASP A 36 4.89 -3.79 -7.50
N LEU A 37 4.03 -3.54 -6.50
CA LEU A 37 4.48 -3.20 -5.15
C LEU A 37 5.35 -4.31 -4.54
N LEU A 38 4.90 -5.56 -4.62
CA LEU A 38 5.60 -6.69 -4.03
C LEU A 38 6.91 -7.00 -4.76
N ASP A 39 6.98 -6.88 -6.08
CA ASP A 39 8.22 -6.99 -6.86
C ASP A 39 9.27 -5.98 -6.33
N LYS A 40 8.87 -4.73 -6.10
CA LYS A 40 9.76 -3.69 -5.54
C LYS A 40 10.18 -4.00 -4.10
N CYS A 41 9.25 -4.46 -3.25
CA CYS A 41 9.51 -4.81 -1.86
C CYS A 41 10.39 -6.07 -1.69
N LEU A 42 10.27 -7.04 -2.59
CA LEU A 42 11.01 -8.31 -2.56
C LEU A 42 12.30 -8.26 -3.38
N THR A 43 12.75 -7.07 -3.78
CA THR A 43 14.04 -6.89 -4.47
C THR A 43 15.17 -7.49 -3.64
N VAL A 44 15.95 -8.38 -4.27
CA VAL A 44 17.06 -9.12 -3.64
C VAL A 44 18.12 -8.16 -3.12
N ASN A 45 18.52 -7.18 -3.94
CA ASN A 45 19.49 -6.17 -3.52
C ASN A 45 18.81 -5.13 -2.62
N PRO A 46 19.13 -5.06 -1.31
CA PRO A 46 18.47 -4.13 -0.40
C PRO A 46 18.73 -2.66 -0.75
N ARG A 47 19.82 -2.35 -1.48
CA ARG A 47 20.10 -0.98 -1.95
C ARG A 47 19.16 -0.52 -3.07
N LEU A 48 18.50 -1.46 -3.76
CA LEU A 48 17.54 -1.18 -4.83
C LEU A 48 16.10 -1.43 -4.39
N ARG A 49 15.90 -1.96 -3.19
CA ARG A 49 14.58 -2.21 -2.61
C ARG A 49 13.93 -0.88 -2.25
N ILE A 50 12.64 -0.75 -2.53
CA ILE A 50 11.86 0.43 -2.14
C ILE A 50 11.84 0.58 -0.60
N ASP A 51 11.91 1.81 -0.11
CA ASP A 51 11.79 2.10 1.32
C ASP A 51 10.33 2.15 1.78
N ALA A 52 10.13 2.33 3.08
CA ALA A 52 8.80 2.33 3.68
C ALA A 52 7.93 3.52 3.23
N GLU A 53 8.53 4.69 3.03
CA GLU A 53 7.81 5.89 2.61
C GLU A 53 7.30 5.72 1.18
N ALA A 54 8.19 5.36 0.26
CA ALA A 54 7.84 5.12 -1.14
C ALA A 54 6.88 3.93 -1.30
N ALA A 55 6.97 2.90 -0.45
CA ALA A 55 6.00 1.79 -0.44
C ALA A 55 4.60 2.25 -0.02
N LEU A 56 4.49 3.15 0.96
CA LEU A 56 3.20 3.71 1.41
C LEU A 56 2.61 4.69 0.39
N GLU A 57 3.44 5.33 -0.43
CA GLU A 57 3.01 6.20 -1.52
C GLU A 57 2.63 5.46 -2.81
N HIS A 58 2.85 4.14 -2.86
CA HIS A 58 2.55 3.32 -4.03
C HIS A 58 1.09 3.40 -4.47
N GLU A 59 0.85 3.28 -5.79
CA GLU A 59 -0.49 3.36 -6.38
C GLU A 59 -1.48 2.35 -5.78
N PHE A 60 -0.98 1.17 -5.39
CA PHE A 60 -1.76 0.15 -4.69
C PHE A 60 -2.52 0.71 -3.47
N PHE A 61 -1.92 1.65 -2.74
CA PHE A 61 -2.52 2.28 -1.57
C PHE A 61 -3.27 3.59 -1.87
N SER A 62 -3.39 4.02 -3.14
CA SER A 62 -4.15 5.22 -3.51
C SER A 62 -5.56 5.24 -2.92
N PRO A 63 -6.38 4.16 -3.02
CA PRO A 63 -7.71 4.15 -2.40
C PRO A 63 -7.68 4.37 -0.88
N CYS A 64 -6.69 3.81 -0.19
CA CYS A 64 -6.51 3.98 1.25
C CYS A 64 -6.11 5.41 1.61
N ARG A 65 -5.18 6.01 0.84
CA ARG A 65 -4.72 7.39 1.03
C ARG A 65 -5.86 8.38 0.86
N GLU A 66 -6.68 8.20 -0.17
CA GLU A 66 -7.89 9.02 -0.38
C GLU A 66 -8.90 8.83 0.75
N ALA A 67 -9.17 7.59 1.17
CA ALA A 67 -10.07 7.32 2.29
C ALA A 67 -9.60 7.99 3.59
N ILE A 68 -8.30 7.92 3.91
CA ILE A 68 -7.71 8.57 5.08
C ILE A 68 -7.82 10.10 4.96
N ARG A 69 -7.51 10.67 3.80
CA ARG A 69 -7.64 12.11 3.53
C ARG A 69 -9.08 12.58 3.73
N ASN A 70 -10.05 11.87 3.17
CA ASN A 70 -11.47 12.18 3.30
C ASN A 70 -11.96 12.11 4.75
N ASN A 71 -11.51 11.09 5.50
CA ASN A 71 -11.82 11.00 6.93
C ASN A 71 -11.24 12.18 7.73
N ARG A 72 -10.03 12.64 7.41
CA ARG A 72 -9.42 13.83 8.05
C ARG A 72 -10.21 15.10 7.75
N ILE A 73 -10.65 15.30 6.51
CA ILE A 73 -11.47 16.45 6.12
C ILE A 73 -12.80 16.44 6.89
N ARG A 74 -13.49 15.29 6.93
CA ARG A 74 -14.74 15.15 7.69
C ARG A 74 -14.55 15.50 9.16
N ARG A 75 -13.51 14.98 9.82
CA ARG A 75 -13.23 15.31 11.23
C ARG A 75 -12.98 16.80 11.46
N ARG A 76 -12.29 17.49 10.53
CA ARG A 76 -12.07 18.94 10.61
C ARG A 76 -13.36 19.74 10.43
N GLY A 77 -14.24 19.32 9.53
CA GLY A 77 -15.57 19.92 9.37
C GLY A 77 -16.40 19.81 10.66
N LEU A 78 -16.43 18.63 11.29
CA LEU A 78 -17.12 18.43 12.56
C LEU A 78 -16.58 19.32 13.70
N THR A 79 -15.27 19.57 13.76
CA THR A 79 -14.70 20.45 14.80
C THR A 79 -15.10 21.91 14.61
N SER A 80 -15.23 22.38 13.37
CA SER A 80 -15.62 23.77 13.09
C SER A 80 -17.09 24.03 13.45
N ASP A 81 -17.99 23.07 13.18
CA ASP A 81 -19.41 23.19 13.53
C ASP A 81 -19.66 23.13 15.05
N ALA A 82 -18.87 22.31 15.76
CA ALA A 82 -18.94 22.23 17.22
C ALA A 82 -18.50 23.56 17.89
N THR A 83 -17.45 24.21 17.37
CA THR A 83 -17.00 25.51 17.87
C THR A 83 -17.96 26.65 17.55
N ALA A 84 -18.58 26.65 16.36
CA ALA A 84 -19.61 27.63 15.99
C ALA A 84 -20.87 27.51 16.88
N SER A 85 -21.25 26.28 17.21
CA SER A 85 -22.40 26.01 18.10
C SER A 85 -22.13 26.44 19.55
N THR A 86 -20.88 26.30 20.02
CA THR A 86 -20.49 26.67 21.40
C THR A 86 -20.42 28.19 21.60
N ILE A 87 -19.96 28.94 20.59
CA ILE A 87 -19.90 30.41 20.65
C ILE A 87 -21.30 31.02 20.66
N ASN A 88 -22.24 30.45 19.90
CA ASN A 88 -23.63 30.92 19.88
C ASN A 88 -24.40 30.63 21.18
N SER A 89 -23.95 29.65 21.99
CA SER A 89 -24.55 29.35 23.30
C SER A 89 -23.99 30.14 24.48
N ILE A 90 -22.95 30.97 24.29
CA ILE A 90 -22.37 31.83 25.33
C ILE A 90 -22.93 33.26 25.27
N SER A 91 -23.73 33.59 24.26
CA SER A 91 -24.49 34.85 24.20
C SER A 91 -25.91 34.65 24.72
N CYS A 92 -26.04 34.54 26.04
CA CYS A 92 -27.26 34.76 26.82
C CYS A 92 -26.87 35.44 28.14
#